data_AF-A0A834JQW5-F1
#
_entry.id   AF-A0A834JQW5-F1
#
_cell.length_a   1.000
_cell.length_b   1.000
_cell.length_c   1.000
_cell.angle_alpha   90.00
_cell.angle_beta   90.00
_cell.angle_gamma   90.00
#
_symmetry.space_group_name_H-M   'P 1'
#
loop_
_entity.id
_entity.type
_entity.pdbx_description
1 polymer ?
#
loop_
_entity_poly.entity_id
_entity_poly.type
_entity_poly.pdbx_seq_one_letter_code
_entity_poly.pdbx_strand_id
1 'polypeptide(L)'
;MAPNITSSPTGVLFEGENIEDQPVEINKEKEIYKRRIVWRNVAIFSGLHIGAIYGVYLALTSAKLLTTLFAFILYQCSGIGITAGAHRLWAHRSYKAKWQLRLILIIFNTIAFQDLCAHNLCAPAVIPKPEHMPSWAYDLKSVSKDMVKTRVLKSGDGTHDVWGWGDKDQTLEEKQQTIHNFDFIKVVKTMSAKDIRNVFLKLESKKISLPEIIIELQKLSEEEAE
;
A
#
# COMPACT_ATOMS: atom_id res chain seq x y z
N MET A 1 39.58 -3.79 -2.43
CA MET A 1 39.65 -4.57 -1.18
C MET A 1 38.23 -4.74 -0.68
N ALA A 2 37.72 -5.98 -0.63
CA ALA A 2 36.41 -6.26 -0.04
C ALA A 2 36.48 -6.05 1.49
N PRO A 3 35.44 -5.50 2.14
CA PRO A 3 35.47 -5.29 3.58
C PRO A 3 35.49 -6.63 4.31
N ASN A 4 36.25 -6.67 5.38
CA ASN A 4 36.42 -7.82 6.25
C ASN A 4 35.07 -8.19 6.87
N ILE A 5 34.51 -9.34 6.48
CA ILE A 5 33.26 -9.84 7.05
C ILE A 5 33.53 -10.25 8.51
N THR A 6 33.04 -9.45 9.44
CA THR A 6 32.99 -9.86 10.84
C THR A 6 31.79 -10.78 11.00
N SER A 7 32.01 -11.99 11.51
CA SER A 7 31.01 -13.05 11.75
C SER A 7 30.05 -12.72 12.90
N SER A 8 29.68 -11.45 13.04
CA SER A 8 28.71 -11.02 14.03
C SER A 8 27.33 -11.45 13.53
N PRO A 9 26.54 -12.22 14.29
CA PRO A 9 25.23 -12.68 13.83
C PRO A 9 24.30 -11.46 13.73
N THR A 10 24.15 -10.93 12.53
CA THR A 10 23.28 -9.79 12.20
C THR A 10 21.80 -10.18 12.20
N GLY A 11 21.48 -11.44 12.48
CA GLY A 11 20.11 -11.96 12.46
C GLY A 11 19.53 -12.11 11.05
N VAL A 12 20.36 -11.95 10.02
CA VAL A 12 20.02 -12.14 8.61
C VAL A 12 20.63 -13.47 8.17
N LEU A 13 19.79 -14.46 7.89
CA LEU A 13 20.21 -15.77 7.37
C LEU A 13 20.55 -15.63 5.88
N PHE A 14 21.75 -16.06 5.50
CA PHE A 14 22.17 -16.14 4.10
C PHE A 14 22.07 -17.60 3.60
N GLU A 15 21.68 -17.77 2.34
CA GLU A 15 21.41 -19.09 1.71
C GLU A 15 22.60 -20.06 1.62
N GLY A 16 23.81 -19.63 2.02
CA GLY A 16 25.03 -20.46 1.98
C GLY A 16 25.63 -20.81 3.35
N GLU A 17 24.98 -20.43 4.45
CA GLU A 17 25.46 -20.72 5.81
C GLU A 17 25.04 -22.16 6.21
N ASN A 18 26.00 -23.07 6.36
CA ASN A 18 25.72 -24.39 6.95
C ASN A 18 25.46 -24.21 8.44
N ILE A 19 24.24 -24.55 8.87
CA ILE A 19 23.85 -24.52 10.28
C ILE A 19 24.45 -25.75 10.95
N GLU A 20 25.66 -25.62 11.49
CA GLU A 20 26.08 -26.52 12.56
C GLU A 20 25.26 -26.13 13.79
N ASP A 21 24.46 -27.07 14.31
CA ASP A 21 23.65 -26.93 15.53
C ASP A 21 24.55 -26.77 16.76
N GLN A 22 25.21 -25.63 16.87
CA GLN A 22 25.83 -25.17 18.10
C GLN A 22 24.68 -24.79 19.06
N PRO A 23 24.60 -25.38 20.26
CA PRO A 23 23.63 -24.94 21.25
C PRO A 23 23.97 -23.51 21.66
N VAL A 24 23.32 -22.53 21.02
CA VAL A 24 23.41 -21.12 21.40
C VAL A 24 22.73 -21.00 22.75
N GLU A 25 23.51 -20.93 23.83
CA GLU A 25 23.00 -20.51 25.12
C GLU A 25 22.49 -19.06 25.00
N ILE A 26 21.18 -18.92 24.82
CA ILE A 26 20.51 -17.61 24.82
C ILE A 26 20.34 -17.19 26.28
N ASN A 27 21.44 -16.86 26.94
CA ASN A 27 21.43 -16.02 28.14
C ASN A 27 21.70 -14.57 27.71
N LYS A 28 20.79 -14.01 26.91
CA LYS A 28 20.73 -12.56 26.74
C LYS A 28 19.90 -11.99 27.88
N GLU A 29 20.50 -11.84 29.04
CA GLU A 29 19.95 -10.95 30.06
C GLU A 29 19.81 -9.58 29.39
N LYS A 30 18.57 -9.11 29.20
CA LYS A 30 18.31 -7.84 28.51
C LYS A 30 18.94 -6.74 29.36
N GLU A 31 20.09 -6.23 28.95
CA GLU A 31 20.70 -5.10 29.65
C GLU A 31 19.67 -3.98 29.75
N ILE A 32 19.37 -3.59 30.99
CA ILE A 32 18.37 -2.55 31.27
C ILE A 32 18.92 -1.25 30.71
N TYR A 33 18.34 -0.81 29.59
CA TYR A 33 18.72 0.46 28.96
C TYR A 33 18.51 1.62 29.94
N LYS A 34 19.60 2.13 30.52
CA LYS A 34 19.57 3.32 31.38
C LYS A 34 19.46 4.56 30.49
N ARG A 35 18.26 5.12 30.40
CA ARG A 35 18.01 6.40 29.71
C ARG A 35 18.84 7.52 30.34
N ARG A 36 19.81 8.05 29.60
CA ARG A 36 20.52 9.29 29.98
C ARG A 36 19.68 10.49 29.53
N ILE A 37 19.21 11.28 30.50
CA ILE A 37 18.43 12.48 30.21
C ILE A 37 19.36 13.60 29.74
N VAL A 38 19.08 14.17 28.58
CA VAL A 38 19.77 15.34 28.04
C VAL A 38 19.03 16.60 28.46
N TRP A 39 19.40 17.15 29.62
CA TRP A 39 18.71 18.30 30.23
C TRP A 39 18.61 19.55 29.36
N ARG A 40 19.58 19.77 28.46
CA ARG A 40 19.52 20.87 27.48
C ARG A 40 18.25 20.80 26.63
N ASN A 41 17.90 19.62 26.13
CA ASN A 41 16.71 19.44 25.31
C ASN A 41 15.45 19.63 26.15
N VAL A 42 15.46 19.14 27.39
CA VAL A 42 14.34 19.34 28.34
C VAL A 42 14.09 20.84 28.55
N ALA A 43 15.13 21.64 28.79
CA ALA A 43 14.98 23.08 28.98
C ALA A 43 14.41 23.78 27.73
N ILE A 44 14.91 23.44 26.53
CA ILE A 44 14.43 24.01 25.27
C ILE A 44 12.96 23.66 25.03
N PHE A 45 12.56 22.40 25.19
CA PHE A 45 11.17 21.99 25.01
C PHE A 45 10.26 22.61 26.07
N SER A 46 10.66 22.67 27.33
CA SER A 46 9.87 23.34 28.37
C SER A 46 9.64 24.82 28.05
N GLY A 47 10.68 25.54 27.62
CA GLY A 47 10.57 26.94 27.18
C GLY A 47 9.64 27.10 25.98
N LEU A 48 9.73 26.20 24.99
CA LEU A 48 8.85 26.19 23.82
C LEU A 48 7.37 26.04 24.21
N HIS A 49 7.04 25.15 25.15
CA HIS A 49 5.65 24.95 25.60
C HIS A 49 5.11 26.14 26.39
N ILE A 50 5.92 26.75 27.26
CA ILE A 50 5.54 27.97 27.98
C ILE A 50 5.30 29.12 26.99
N GLY A 51 6.18 29.27 26.01
CA GLY A 51 6.02 30.24 24.92
C GLY A 51 4.77 30.00 24.08
N ALA A 52 4.41 28.74 23.82
CA ALA A 52 3.18 28.38 23.11
C ALA A 52 1.92 28.80 23.88
N ILE A 53 1.87 28.55 25.20
CA ILE A 53 0.75 29.00 26.05
C ILE A 53 0.64 30.53 26.02
N TYR A 54 1.76 31.23 26.14
CA TYR A 54 1.79 32.69 26.05
C TYR A 54 1.37 33.20 24.67
N GLY A 55 1.77 32.51 23.59
CA GLY A 55 1.36 32.82 22.22
C GLY A 55 -0.14 32.69 22.01
N VAL A 56 -0.78 31.67 22.59
CA VAL A 56 -2.25 31.50 22.57
C VAL A 56 -2.93 32.66 23.30
N TYR A 57 -2.42 33.04 24.48
CA TYR A 57 -2.93 34.21 25.21
C TYR A 57 -2.87 35.47 24.34
N LEU A 58 -1.71 35.76 23.72
CA LEU A 58 -1.51 36.93 22.88
C LEU A 58 -2.39 36.92 21.62
N ALA A 59 -2.64 35.73 21.05
CA ALA A 59 -3.50 35.54 19.89
C ALA A 59 -4.98 35.91 20.17
N LEU A 60 -5.43 35.75 21.42
CA LEU A 60 -6.80 36.04 21.83
C LEU A 60 -6.98 37.48 22.33
N THR A 61 -5.96 38.08 22.95
CA THR A 61 -6.12 39.41 23.58
C THR A 61 -5.70 40.58 22.71
N SER A 62 -4.73 40.40 21.79
CA SER A 62 -4.05 41.55 21.17
C SER A 62 -3.65 41.37 19.71
N ALA A 63 -3.56 40.14 19.20
CA ALA A 63 -3.12 39.90 17.83
C ALA A 63 -4.17 40.35 16.79
N LYS A 64 -3.69 40.92 15.67
CA LYS A 64 -4.54 41.20 14.51
C LYS A 64 -5.03 39.86 13.92
N LEU A 65 -6.29 39.81 13.49
CA LEU A 65 -6.87 38.62 12.85
C LEU A 65 -6.02 38.08 11.70
N LEU A 66 -5.40 38.97 10.92
CA LEU A 66 -4.52 38.59 9.81
C LEU A 66 -3.28 37.80 10.29
N THR A 67 -2.69 38.19 11.43
CA THR A 67 -1.54 37.49 12.01
C THR A 67 -1.93 36.11 12.52
N THR A 68 -3.08 36.00 13.18
CA THR A 68 -3.61 34.72 13.67
C THR A 68 -3.96 33.78 12.51
N LEU A 69 -4.59 34.29 11.45
CA LEU A 69 -4.87 33.52 10.24
C LEU A 69 -3.57 33.06 9.54
N PHE A 70 -2.58 33.95 9.43
CA PHE A 70 -1.28 33.61 8.85
C PHE A 70 -0.57 32.51 9.64
N ALA A 71 -0.58 32.59 10.97
CA ALA A 71 -0.03 31.54 11.84
C ALA A 71 -0.74 30.20 11.63
N PHE A 72 -2.07 30.21 11.48
CA PHE A 72 -2.84 29.00 11.18
C PHE A 72 -2.48 28.40 9.82
N ILE A 73 -2.32 29.22 8.78
CA ILE A 73 -1.89 28.74 7.45
C ILE A 73 -0.50 28.08 7.53
N LEU A 74 0.45 28.70 8.23
CA LEU A 74 1.79 28.14 8.41
C LEU A 74 1.76 26.80 9.16
N TYR A 75 0.89 26.65 10.15
CA TYR A 75 0.69 25.38 10.86
C TYR A 75 0.22 24.27 9.91
N GLN A 76 -0.74 24.56 9.02
CA GLN A 76 -1.21 23.59 8.03
C GLN A 76 -0.12 23.24 7.00
N CYS A 77 0.63 24.23 6.52
CA CYS A 77 1.77 23.99 5.63
C CYS A 77 2.83 23.08 6.28
N SER A 78 3.15 23.32 7.55
CA SER A 78 4.06 22.47 8.32
C SER A 78 3.57 21.02 8.41
N GLY A 79 2.29 20.81 8.71
CA GLY A 79 1.69 19.47 8.75
C GLY A 79 1.78 18.73 7.42
N ILE A 80 1.58 19.43 6.30
CA ILE A 80 1.75 18.87 4.95
C ILE A 80 3.23 18.51 4.68
N GLY A 81 4.17 19.37 5.10
CA GLY A 81 5.61 19.11 4.99
C GLY A 81 6.04 17.82 5.66
N ILE A 82 5.55 17.55 6.88
CA ILE A 82 5.84 16.31 7.61
C ILE A 82 5.17 15.11 6.95
N THR A 83 3.86 15.19 6.70
CA THR A 83 3.05 14.03 6.29
C THR A 83 3.29 13.63 4.84
N ALA A 84 3.31 14.59 3.91
CA ALA A 84 3.57 14.32 2.50
C ALA A 84 5.09 14.21 2.23
N GLY A 85 5.91 15.04 2.88
CA GLY A 85 7.36 15.04 2.73
C GLY A 85 8.05 13.96 3.57
N ALA A 86 8.35 14.26 4.84
CA ALA A 86 9.15 13.40 5.73
C ALA A 86 8.66 11.96 5.77
N HIS A 87 7.35 11.78 5.96
CA HIS A 87 6.74 10.47 6.10
C HIS A 87 6.57 9.74 4.74
N ARG A 88 5.78 10.27 3.80
CA ARG A 88 5.43 9.53 2.57
C ARG A 88 6.53 9.53 1.52
N LEU A 89 7.18 10.68 1.28
CA LEU A 89 8.16 10.82 0.21
C LEU A 89 9.55 10.30 0.63
N TRP A 90 10.07 10.73 1.78
CA TRP A 90 11.43 10.38 2.19
C TRP A 90 11.52 9.08 3.00
N ALA A 91 10.65 8.84 3.99
CA ALA A 91 10.70 7.62 4.79
C ALA A 91 10.11 6.40 4.05
N HIS A 92 8.90 6.52 3.49
CA HIS A 92 8.22 5.38 2.85
C HIS A 92 8.41 5.28 1.34
N ARG A 93 8.93 6.32 0.67
CA ARG A 93 9.10 6.39 -0.80
C ARG A 93 7.86 5.88 -1.54
N SER A 94 6.67 6.29 -1.10
CA SER A 94 5.37 5.83 -1.62
C SER A 94 5.06 6.40 -3.00
N TYR A 95 5.68 7.51 -3.37
CA TYR A 95 5.56 8.12 -4.69
C TYR A 95 6.86 8.84 -5.08
N LYS A 96 7.01 9.13 -6.37
CA LYS A 96 8.08 10.00 -6.89
C LYS A 96 7.52 11.40 -7.12
N ALA A 97 8.27 12.42 -6.72
CA ALA A 97 7.90 13.82 -6.88
C ALA A 97 8.88 14.55 -7.81
N LYS A 98 8.38 15.52 -8.59
CA LYS A 98 9.23 16.45 -9.35
C LYS A 98 10.04 17.36 -8.41
N TRP A 99 11.09 17.98 -8.92
CA TRP A 99 12.00 18.80 -8.11
C TRP A 99 11.30 20.02 -7.48
N GLN A 100 10.31 20.63 -8.17
CA GLN A 100 9.54 21.76 -7.64
C GLN A 100 8.74 21.36 -6.39
N LEU A 101 8.02 20.24 -6.47
CA LEU A 101 7.26 19.73 -5.33
C LEU A 101 8.19 19.31 -4.19
N ARG A 102 9.35 18.73 -4.49
CA ARG A 102 10.37 18.42 -3.47
C ARG A 102 10.85 19.68 -2.75
N LEU A 103 11.13 20.76 -3.48
CA LEU A 103 11.58 22.03 -2.89
C LEU A 103 10.51 22.61 -1.96
N ILE A 104 9.24 22.65 -2.40
CA ILE A 104 8.13 23.16 -1.58
C ILE A 104 7.97 22.32 -0.30
N LEU A 105 8.03 20.99 -0.41
CA LEU A 105 7.93 20.10 0.75
C LEU A 105 9.11 20.25 1.71
N ILE A 106 10.32 20.52 1.22
CA ILE A 106 11.48 20.83 2.07
C ILE A 106 11.24 22.15 2.82
N ILE A 107 10.79 23.20 2.15
CA ILE A 107 10.48 24.48 2.79
C ILE A 107 9.42 24.29 3.89
N PHE A 108 8.36 23.55 3.60
CA PHE A 108 7.32 23.25 4.59
C PHE A 108 7.82 22.40 5.76
N ASN A 109 8.73 21.45 5.50
CA ASN A 109 9.35 20.67 6.58
C ASN A 109 10.30 21.50 7.45
N THR A 110 11.01 22.47 6.86
CA THR A 110 11.86 23.41 7.63
C THR A 110 11.03 24.25 8.59
N ILE A 111 9.82 24.67 8.19
CA ILE A 111 8.88 25.38 9.08
C ILE A 111 8.46 24.50 10.25
N ALA A 112 8.34 23.18 10.05
CA ALA A 112 7.96 22.24 11.09
C ALA A 112 9.01 22.05 12.19
N PHE A 113 10.28 22.45 11.93
CA PHE A 113 11.39 22.30 12.87
C PHE A 113 11.56 20.86 13.40
N GLN A 114 11.24 19.87 12.56
CA GLN A 114 11.48 18.45 12.83
C GLN A 114 12.60 17.98 11.92
N ASP A 115 13.61 17.32 12.51
CA ASP A 115 14.89 16.96 11.90
C ASP A 115 14.81 16.66 10.40
N LEU A 116 15.72 17.27 9.64
CA LEU A 116 15.69 17.23 8.19
C LEU A 116 16.12 15.85 7.68
N CYS A 117 15.17 15.03 7.24
CA CYS A 117 15.44 13.71 6.62
C CYS A 117 16.22 13.77 5.29
N ALA A 118 16.61 14.97 4.81
CA ALA A 118 17.16 15.18 3.47
C ALA A 118 18.68 14.99 3.37
N HIS A 119 19.42 14.90 4.48
CA HIS A 119 20.89 14.98 4.46
C HIS A 119 21.58 13.87 3.65
N ASN A 120 20.96 12.68 3.51
CA ASN A 120 21.53 11.55 2.75
C ASN A 120 20.66 11.06 1.57
N LEU A 121 19.48 11.64 1.35
CA LEU A 121 18.61 11.29 0.20
C LEU A 121 18.66 12.32 -0.93
N CYS A 122 19.26 13.49 -0.69
CA CYS A 122 19.53 14.49 -1.71
C CYS A 122 20.82 14.19 -2.49
N ALA A 123 21.10 12.92 -2.80
CA ALA A 123 21.94 12.64 -3.95
C ALA A 123 21.23 13.26 -5.17
N PRO A 124 21.95 13.89 -6.12
CA PRO A 124 21.35 14.32 -7.36
C PRO A 124 20.87 13.06 -8.08
N ALA A 125 19.62 12.68 -7.84
CA ALA A 125 18.95 11.70 -8.65
C ALA A 125 19.04 12.28 -10.06
N VAL A 126 19.79 11.62 -10.93
CA VAL A 126 19.76 11.86 -12.36
C VAL A 126 18.34 11.49 -12.78
N ILE A 127 17.44 12.49 -12.78
CA ILE A 127 16.03 12.30 -13.11
C ILE A 127 16.00 12.20 -14.64
N PRO A 128 15.67 11.04 -15.24
CA PRO A 128 15.34 11.02 -16.66
C PRO A 128 14.12 11.91 -16.84
N LYS A 129 14.21 12.94 -17.68
CA LYS A 129 13.08 13.82 -18.00
C LYS A 129 12.05 13.00 -18.79
N PRO A 130 10.83 12.75 -18.28
CA PRO A 130 9.76 12.27 -19.13
C PRO A 130 9.19 13.46 -19.91
N GLU A 131 9.08 13.32 -21.24
CA GLU A 131 8.71 14.42 -22.14
C GLU A 131 7.34 15.02 -21.82
N HIS A 132 6.35 14.23 -21.37
CA HIS A 132 5.02 14.75 -21.06
C HIS A 132 4.41 14.08 -19.82
N MET A 133 4.40 14.81 -18.69
CA MET A 133 3.61 14.41 -17.52
C MET A 133 2.98 15.64 -16.85
N PRO A 134 1.64 15.74 -16.78
CA PRO A 134 0.94 16.90 -16.23
C PRO A 134 1.01 17.00 -14.69
N SER A 135 1.24 15.89 -13.99
CA SER A 135 1.17 15.84 -12.52
C SER A 135 2.48 16.16 -11.80
N TRP A 136 2.40 16.66 -10.56
CA TRP A 136 3.56 17.00 -9.71
C TRP A 136 4.14 15.79 -8.97
N ALA A 137 3.30 14.80 -8.67
CA ALA A 137 3.63 13.50 -8.10
C ALA A 137 3.25 12.39 -9.10
N TYR A 138 4.03 11.30 -9.09
CA TYR A 138 3.89 10.18 -10.01
C TYR A 138 4.40 8.88 -9.38
N ASP A 139 4.13 7.76 -10.04
CA ASP A 139 4.60 6.43 -9.60
C ASP A 139 4.15 6.12 -8.15
N LEU A 140 2.84 6.27 -7.90
CA LEU A 140 2.24 5.89 -6.62
C LEU A 140 2.33 4.37 -6.48
N LYS A 141 3.07 3.92 -5.48
CA LYS A 141 3.18 2.51 -5.14
C LYS A 141 1.87 2.04 -4.53
N SER A 142 1.18 1.16 -5.24
CA SER A 142 0.03 0.42 -4.75
C SER A 142 0.42 -1.04 -4.47
N VAL A 143 -0.41 -1.70 -3.68
CA VAL A 143 -0.28 -3.13 -3.39
C VAL A 143 -0.84 -3.93 -4.57
N SER A 144 -0.20 -5.06 -4.93
CA SER A 144 -0.72 -5.96 -5.95
C SER A 144 -2.00 -6.67 -5.48
N LYS A 145 -2.97 -6.86 -6.39
CA LYS A 145 -4.25 -7.54 -6.07
C LYS A 145 -4.01 -8.95 -5.49
N ASP A 146 -2.97 -9.65 -5.94
CA ASP A 146 -2.60 -10.98 -5.43
C ASP A 146 -2.11 -10.97 -3.97
N MET A 147 -1.36 -9.93 -3.57
CA MET A 147 -0.91 -9.76 -2.19
C MET A 147 -2.11 -9.47 -1.26
N VAL A 148 -3.07 -8.66 -1.74
CA VAL A 148 -4.33 -8.41 -1.01
C VAL A 148 -5.12 -9.72 -0.87
N LYS A 149 -5.30 -10.48 -1.95
CA LYS A 149 -6.01 -11.77 -1.92
C LYS A 149 -5.35 -12.76 -0.94
N THR A 150 -4.03 -12.85 -0.95
CA THR A 150 -3.28 -13.71 -0.02
C THR A 150 -3.47 -13.24 1.43
N ARG A 151 -3.49 -11.93 1.69
CA ARG A 151 -3.74 -11.36 3.02
C ARG A 151 -5.17 -11.65 3.50
N VAL A 152 -6.16 -11.50 2.63
CA VAL A 152 -7.57 -11.79 2.92
C VAL A 152 -7.77 -13.27 3.21
N LEU A 153 -7.17 -14.17 2.42
CA LEU A 153 -7.22 -15.62 2.69
C LEU A 153 -6.50 -16.02 3.98
N LYS A 154 -5.40 -15.34 4.34
CA LYS A 154 -4.59 -15.67 5.51
C LYS A 154 -5.12 -15.07 6.82
N SER A 155 -5.69 -13.87 6.79
CA SER A 155 -6.06 -13.11 7.99
C SER A 155 -7.36 -12.31 7.83
N GLY A 156 -8.14 -12.57 6.79
CA GLY A 156 -9.44 -11.95 6.61
C GLY A 156 -10.46 -12.49 7.61
N ASP A 157 -11.40 -11.63 7.95
CA ASP A 157 -12.59 -11.90 8.78
C ASP A 157 -13.70 -12.63 8.02
N GLY A 158 -13.47 -12.94 6.74
CA GLY A 158 -14.42 -13.66 5.88
C GLY A 158 -15.58 -12.79 5.35
N THR A 159 -15.61 -11.49 5.63
CA THR A 159 -16.66 -10.56 5.15
C THR A 159 -16.34 -9.92 3.81
N HIS A 160 -15.14 -10.17 3.28
CA HIS A 160 -14.66 -9.54 2.06
C HIS A 160 -15.33 -10.14 0.81
N ASP A 161 -16.41 -9.52 0.35
CA ASP A 161 -17.05 -9.85 -0.93
C ASP A 161 -16.10 -9.65 -2.13
N VAL A 162 -16.42 -10.31 -3.25
CA VAL A 162 -15.64 -10.39 -4.49
C VAL A 162 -15.05 -9.03 -4.86
N TRP A 163 -13.73 -8.89 -4.66
CA TRP A 163 -12.99 -7.67 -4.93
C TRP A 163 -13.13 -7.28 -6.41
N GLY A 164 -13.69 -6.09 -6.68
CA GLY A 164 -13.73 -5.47 -8.00
C GLY A 164 -14.99 -5.70 -8.84
N TRP A 165 -16.09 -6.20 -8.26
CA TRP A 165 -17.37 -6.25 -8.97
C TRP A 165 -17.96 -4.84 -9.13
N GLY A 166 -18.03 -4.35 -10.36
CA GLY A 166 -18.56 -3.02 -10.68
C GLY A 166 -17.51 -1.91 -10.85
N ASP A 167 -16.21 -2.24 -10.82
CA ASP A 167 -15.16 -1.25 -11.08
C ASP A 167 -15.21 -0.75 -12.55
N LYS A 168 -14.76 0.50 -12.76
CA LYS A 168 -14.83 1.20 -14.06
C LYS A 168 -13.91 0.59 -15.13
N ASP A 169 -12.94 -0.21 -14.73
CA ASP A 169 -11.97 -0.92 -15.57
C ASP A 169 -12.42 -2.33 -15.98
N GLN A 170 -13.57 -2.82 -15.51
CA GLN A 170 -14.13 -4.10 -15.98
C GLN A 170 -14.73 -3.97 -17.38
N THR A 171 -14.28 -4.80 -18.32
CA THR A 171 -14.87 -4.85 -19.66
C THR A 171 -16.22 -5.56 -19.64
N LEU A 172 -17.09 -5.23 -20.61
CA LEU A 172 -18.41 -5.86 -20.73
C LEU A 172 -18.30 -7.35 -21.06
N GLU A 173 -17.26 -7.76 -21.80
CA GLU A 173 -17.02 -9.17 -22.12
C GLU A 173 -16.71 -9.99 -20.86
N GLU A 174 -15.89 -9.48 -19.95
CA GLU A 174 -15.54 -10.16 -18.69
C GLU A 174 -16.76 -10.35 -17.78
N LYS A 175 -17.65 -9.33 -17.75
CA LYS A 175 -18.92 -9.42 -17.01
C LYS A 175 -19.84 -10.47 -17.61
N GLN A 176 -20.03 -10.47 -18.93
CA GLN A 176 -20.89 -11.42 -19.64
C GLN A 176 -20.37 -12.85 -19.52
N GLN A 177 -19.05 -13.06 -19.62
CA GLN A 177 -18.43 -14.38 -19.48
C GLN A 177 -18.62 -14.97 -18.08
N THR A 178 -18.59 -14.13 -17.04
CA THR A 178 -18.82 -14.57 -15.65
C THR A 178 -20.28 -14.96 -15.42
N ILE A 179 -21.23 -14.20 -15.97
CA ILE A 179 -22.67 -14.50 -15.89
C ILE A 179 -22.99 -15.80 -16.62
N HIS A 180 -22.47 -15.98 -17.84
CA HIS A 180 -22.65 -17.22 -18.62
C HIS A 180 -22.09 -18.45 -17.90
N ASN A 181 -20.93 -18.35 -17.24
CA ASN A 181 -20.35 -19.45 -16.47
C ASN A 181 -21.19 -19.82 -15.24
N PHE A 182 -21.85 -18.83 -14.60
CA PHE A 182 -22.70 -19.08 -13.45
C PHE A 182 -24.00 -19.78 -13.84
N ASP A 183 -24.61 -19.38 -14.96
CA ASP A 183 -25.80 -20.03 -15.50
C ASP A 183 -25.50 -21.46 -15.97
N PHE A 184 -24.34 -21.70 -16.61
CA PHE A 184 -23.92 -23.05 -16.99
C PHE A 184 -23.78 -23.99 -15.79
N ILE A 185 -23.15 -23.54 -14.70
CA ILE A 185 -23.01 -24.35 -13.48
C ILE A 185 -24.37 -24.65 -12.85
N LYS A 186 -25.29 -23.69 -12.89
CA LYS A 186 -26.64 -23.86 -12.37
C LYS A 186 -27.43 -24.88 -13.19
N VAL A 187 -27.36 -24.80 -14.52
CA VAL A 187 -27.98 -25.75 -15.46
C VAL A 187 -27.40 -27.16 -15.29
N VAL A 188 -26.07 -27.31 -15.24
CA VAL A 188 -25.44 -28.63 -15.05
C VAL A 188 -25.80 -29.25 -13.71
N LYS A 189 -25.97 -28.45 -12.65
CA LYS A 189 -26.40 -28.95 -11.33
C LYS A 189 -27.87 -29.39 -11.29
N THR A 190 -28.71 -28.93 -12.19
CA THR A 190 -30.13 -29.30 -12.27
C THR A 190 -30.41 -30.49 -13.18
N MET A 191 -29.46 -30.90 -14.03
CA MET A 191 -29.62 -31.99 -14.98
C MET A 191 -29.37 -33.38 -14.36
N SER A 192 -30.06 -34.40 -14.87
CA SER A 192 -29.86 -35.78 -14.44
C SER A 192 -28.57 -36.38 -15.02
N ALA A 193 -28.02 -37.39 -14.33
CA ALA A 193 -26.74 -38.01 -14.72
C ALA A 193 -26.76 -38.68 -16.11
N LYS A 194 -27.95 -39.03 -16.63
CA LYS A 194 -28.09 -39.59 -17.98
C LYS A 194 -27.89 -38.52 -19.06
N ASP A 195 -28.35 -37.31 -18.79
CA ASP A 195 -28.36 -36.20 -19.74
C ASP A 195 -26.96 -35.58 -19.84
N ILE A 196 -26.26 -35.48 -18.71
CA ILE A 196 -24.83 -35.12 -18.65
C ILE A 196 -24.01 -36.11 -19.49
N ARG A 197 -24.29 -37.42 -19.42
CA ARG A 197 -23.58 -38.44 -20.20
C ARG A 197 -23.86 -38.32 -21.70
N ASN A 198 -25.10 -38.05 -22.10
CA ASN A 198 -25.47 -37.89 -23.50
C ASN A 198 -24.85 -36.62 -24.11
N VAL A 199 -24.78 -35.53 -23.34
CA VAL A 199 -24.07 -34.31 -23.73
C VAL A 199 -22.59 -34.61 -23.90
N PHE A 200 -21.95 -35.25 -22.92
CA PHE A 200 -20.52 -35.58 -22.99
C PHE A 200 -20.18 -36.47 -24.20
N LEU A 201 -21.03 -37.45 -24.51
CA LEU A 201 -20.89 -38.31 -25.70
C LEU A 201 -21.06 -37.53 -27.01
N LYS A 202 -21.99 -36.56 -27.06
CA LYS A 202 -22.19 -35.70 -28.23
C LYS A 202 -20.99 -34.76 -28.44
N LEU A 203 -20.38 -34.29 -27.35
CA LEU A 203 -19.16 -33.48 -27.33
C LEU A 203 -17.91 -34.24 -27.81
N GLU A 204 -17.78 -35.51 -27.46
CA GLU A 204 -16.64 -36.33 -27.90
C GLU A 204 -16.72 -36.66 -29.40
N SER A 205 -17.94 -36.75 -29.96
CA SER A 205 -18.18 -37.10 -31.37
C SER A 205 -17.98 -35.95 -32.36
N LYS A 206 -18.06 -34.70 -31.91
CA LYS A 206 -17.94 -33.51 -32.77
C LYS A 206 -17.00 -32.53 -32.09
N LYS A 207 -15.90 -32.16 -32.76
CA LYS A 207 -14.99 -31.07 -32.34
C LYS A 207 -15.72 -29.71 -32.37
N ILE A 208 -16.65 -29.50 -31.44
CA ILE A 208 -17.53 -28.33 -31.35
C ILE A 208 -16.91 -27.30 -30.42
N SER A 209 -17.09 -26.03 -30.76
CA SER A 209 -16.62 -24.90 -29.97
C SER A 209 -17.51 -24.66 -28.74
N LEU A 210 -16.91 -24.30 -27.60
CA LEU A 210 -17.60 -23.97 -26.33
C LEU A 210 -18.91 -23.15 -26.44
N PRO A 211 -19.04 -22.12 -27.31
CA PRO A 211 -20.29 -21.36 -27.42
C PRO A 211 -21.47 -22.16 -28.00
N GLU A 212 -21.24 -23.08 -28.93
CA GLU A 212 -22.31 -23.89 -29.54
C GLU A 212 -22.87 -24.91 -28.54
N ILE A 213 -22.04 -25.36 -27.59
CA ILE A 213 -22.43 -26.29 -26.52
C ILE A 213 -23.46 -25.66 -25.60
N ILE A 214 -23.25 -24.39 -25.24
CA ILE A 214 -24.13 -23.64 -24.34
C ILE A 214 -25.53 -23.48 -24.96
N ILE A 215 -25.59 -23.18 -26.26
CA ILE A 215 -26.85 -23.03 -27.00
C ILE A 215 -27.62 -24.37 -27.05
N GLU A 216 -26.92 -25.47 -27.31
CA GLU A 216 -27.54 -26.80 -27.38
C GLU A 216 -28.04 -27.26 -26.00
N LEU A 217 -27.29 -26.97 -24.92
CA LEU A 217 -27.69 -27.29 -23.55
C LEU A 217 -28.92 -26.49 -23.10
N GLN A 218 -29.02 -25.23 -23.50
CA GLN A 218 -30.16 -24.40 -23.16
C GLN A 218 -31.43 -24.92 -23.85
N LYS A 219 -31.34 -25.37 -25.10
CA LYS A 219 -32.46 -26.02 -25.81
C LYS A 219 -32.92 -27.30 -25.12
N LEU A 220 -31.98 -28.16 -24.71
CA LEU A 220 -32.32 -29.41 -24.02
C LEU A 220 -32.98 -29.15 -22.66
N SER A 221 -32.59 -28.09 -21.95
CA SER A 221 -33.25 -27.72 -20.68
C SER A 221 -34.67 -27.18 -20.87
N GLU A 222 -34.95 -26.52 -22.00
CA GLU A 222 -36.28 -26.01 -22.32
C GLU A 222 -37.22 -27.15 -22.77
N GLU A 223 -36.71 -28.16 -23.47
CA GLU A 223 -37.45 -29.34 -23.93
C GLU A 223 -37.83 -30.31 -22.80
N GLU A 224 -37.14 -30.25 -21.65
CA GLU A 224 -37.41 -31.07 -20.46
C GLU A 224 -38.34 -30.37 -19.44
N ALA A 225 -38.57 -29.06 -19.60
CA ALA A 225 -39.45 -28.26 -18.75
C ALA A 225 -40.92 -28.23 -19.24
N GLU A 226 -41.21 -28.85 -20.39
CA GLU A 226 -42.55 -29.00 -21.01
C GLU A 226 -43.05 -30.45 -20.88
#